data_AF-A0A3D4H1I8-F1
#
_entry.id   AF-A0A3D4H1I8-F1
#
_cell.length_a   1.000
_cell.length_b   1.000
_cell.length_c   1.000
_cell.angle_alpha   90.00
_cell.angle_beta   90.00
_cell.angle_gamma   90.00
#
_symmetry.space_group_name_H-M   'P 1'
#
loop_
_entity.id
_entity.type
_entity.pdbx_description
1 polymer ?
#
loop_
_entity_poly.entity_id
_entity_poly.type
_entity_poly.pdbx_seq_one_letter_code
_entity_poly.pdbx_strand_id
1 'polypeptide(L)' 'MIMAEMTSPEIDALPRDVVVLIPVASCEQHSYHLPVFTDSMIGGEVARRVHERCPDDVLVLPVEWLGYS' A
#
# COMPACT_ATOMS: atom_id res chain seq x y z
N MET A 1 -5.93 -4.04 7.91
CA MET A 1 -7.06 -4.15 6.97
C MET A 1 -6.59 -3.74 5.59
N ILE A 2 -7.03 -4.41 4.51
CA ILE A 2 -6.63 -4.09 3.12
C ILE A 2 -7.81 -3.44 2.40
N MET A 3 -7.72 -2.16 2.06
CA MET A 3 -8.86 -1.39 1.52
C MET A 3 -9.42 -1.98 0.22
N ALA A 4 -8.56 -2.51 -0.65
CA ALA A 4 -8.98 -3.08 -1.94
C ALA A 4 -9.86 -4.33 -1.83
N GLU A 5 -9.88 -4.97 -0.65
CA GLU A 5 -10.63 -6.20 -0.37
C GLU A 5 -11.93 -5.90 0.41
N MET A 6 -12.15 -4.65 0.79
CA MET A 6 -13.27 -4.22 1.62
C MET A 6 -14.40 -3.61 0.79
N THR A 7 -15.60 -3.73 1.32
CA THR A 7 -16.81 -3.06 0.84
C THR A 7 -16.97 -1.69 1.46
N SER A 8 -17.78 -0.83 0.83
CA SER A 8 -18.05 0.52 1.33
C SER A 8 -18.60 0.55 2.78
N PRO A 9 -19.56 -0.32 3.19
CA PRO A 9 -20.00 -0.36 4.58
C PRO A 9 -18.92 -0.77 5.59
N GLU A 10 -18.00 -1.67 5.21
CA GLU A 10 -16.89 -2.06 6.09
C GLU A 10 -15.91 -0.90 6.29
N ILE A 11 -15.68 -0.09 5.25
CA ILE A 11 -14.87 1.14 5.35
C ILE A 11 -15.55 2.19 6.24
N ASP A 12 -16.87 2.39 6.09
CA ASP A 12 -17.60 3.37 6.90
C ASP A 12 -17.64 3.01 8.39
N ALA A 13 -17.61 1.71 8.70
CA ALA A 13 -17.58 1.19 10.07
C ALA A 13 -16.22 1.35 10.77
N LEU A 14 -15.15 1.75 10.05
CA LEU A 14 -13.83 1.89 10.64
C LEU A 14 -13.75 3.01 11.68
N PRO A 15 -12.90 2.86 12.71
CA PRO A 15 -12.58 3.95 13.63
C PRO A 15 -12.07 5.17 12.85
N ARG A 16 -12.55 6.37 13.20
CA ARG A 16 -12.16 7.61 12.50
C ARG A 16 -10.71 8.03 12.80
N ASP A 17 -10.09 7.40 13.79
CA ASP A 17 -8.69 7.54 14.20
C ASP A 17 -7.79 6.38 13.73
N VAL A 18 -8.30 5.47 12.88
CA VAL A 18 -7.50 4.40 12.28
C VAL A 18 -6.31 5.00 11.52
N VAL A 19 -5.14 4.37 11.64
CA VAL A 19 -3.95 4.79 10.89
C VAL A 19 -4.11 4.34 9.44
N VAL A 20 -3.98 5.28 8.52
CA VAL A 20 -4.04 5.02 7.07
C VAL A 20 -2.62 4.98 6.52
N LEU A 21 -2.23 3.84 5.96
CA LEU A 21 -0.95 3.66 5.26
C LEU A 21 -1.19 3.73 3.75
N ILE A 22 -0.55 4.70 3.10
CA ILE A 22 -0.63 4.92 1.65
C ILE A 22 0.75 4.63 1.04
N PRO A 23 0.94 3.48 0.40
CA PRO A 23 2.18 3.20 -0.31
C PRO A 23 2.21 4.01 -1.61
N VAL A 24 3.22 4.86 -1.78
CA VAL A 24 3.46 5.64 -3.00
C VAL A 24 4.77 5.20 -3.62
N ALA A 25 4.77 4.98 -4.93
CA ALA A 25 5.86 4.39 -5.69
C ALA A 25 5.92 4.99 -7.10
N SER A 26 6.87 4.55 -7.92
CA SER A 26 6.93 4.86 -9.35
C SER A 26 7.09 3.62 -10.24
N CYS A 27 6.79 3.80 -11.53
CA CYS A 27 7.14 2.89 -12.60
C CYS A 27 8.27 3.52 -13.42
N GLU A 28 9.51 3.22 -13.06
CA GLU A 28 10.70 3.93 -13.54
C GLU A 28 11.88 3.00 -13.83
N GLN A 29 12.80 3.49 -14.66
CA GLN A 29 13.97 2.73 -15.09
C GLN A 29 14.96 2.49 -13.94
N HIS A 30 15.20 1.22 -13.61
CA HIS A 30 16.17 0.78 -12.61
C HIS A 30 17.41 0.12 -13.24
N SER A 31 18.00 0.79 -14.24
CA SER A 31 19.14 0.27 -15.03
C SER A 31 18.83 -1.10 -15.71
N TYR A 32 19.84 -1.80 -16.22
CA TYR A 32 19.66 -3.04 -17.01
C TYR A 32 19.37 -4.29 -16.18
N HIS A 33 19.33 -4.18 -14.86
CA HIS A 33 19.40 -5.34 -13.95
C HIS A 33 18.20 -5.48 -13.02
N LEU A 34 17.27 -4.52 -13.00
CA LEU A 34 16.07 -4.56 -12.19
C LEU A 34 14.81 -4.26 -13.02
N PRO A 35 13.64 -4.77 -12.60
CA PRO A 35 12.36 -4.43 -13.22
C PRO A 35 12.02 -2.94 -13.09
N VAL A 36 11.23 -2.41 -14.03
CA VAL A 36 10.73 -1.01 -13.94
C VAL A 36 9.68 -0.80 -12.84
N PHE A 37 9.27 -1.86 -12.15
CA PHE A 37 8.23 -1.84 -11.12
C PHE A 37 8.81 -2.01 -9.70
N THR A 38 10.12 -1.84 -9.54
CA THR A 38 10.85 -2.12 -8.30
C THR A 38 10.27 -1.38 -7.10
N ASP A 39 9.95 -0.08 -7.23
CA ASP A 39 9.40 0.71 -6.13
C ASP A 39 8.09 0.13 -5.61
N SER A 40 7.19 -0.25 -6.53
CA SER A 40 5.88 -0.79 -6.19
C SER A 40 5.99 -2.18 -5.56
N MET A 41 6.93 -3.01 -6.03
CA MET A 41 7.21 -4.31 -5.42
C MET A 41 7.71 -4.17 -3.98
N ILE A 42 8.65 -3.26 -3.75
CA ILE A 42 9.23 -3.03 -2.42
C ILE A 42 8.19 -2.39 -1.49
N GLY A 43 7.57 -1.29 -1.92
CA GLY A 43 6.59 -0.54 -1.14
C GLY A 43 5.37 -1.38 -0.79
N GLY A 44 4.85 -2.15 -1.75
CA GLY A 44 3.75 -3.09 -1.51
C GLY A 44 4.08 -4.16 -0.48
N GLU A 45 5.26 -4.77 -0.55
CA GLU A 45 5.69 -5.80 0.41
C GLU A 45 5.94 -5.22 1.81
N VAL A 46 6.51 -4.03 1.90
CA VAL A 46 6.67 -3.33 3.20
C VAL A 46 5.30 -3.05 3.80
N ALA A 47 4.34 -2.52 3.03
CA ALA A 47 3.00 -2.23 3.51
C ALA A 47 2.25 -3.50 3.95
N ARG A 48 2.39 -4.59 3.20
CA ARG A 48 1.85 -5.91 3.56
C ARG A 48 2.39 -6.39 4.91
N ARG A 49 3.71 -6.30 5.14
CA ARG A 49 4.34 -6.70 6.42
C ARG A 49 3.99 -5.78 7.57
N VAL A 50 3.74 -4.49 7.33
CA VAL A 50 3.20 -3.57 8.35
C VAL A 50 1.81 -4.06 8.76
N HIS A 51 0.93 -4.32 7.78
CA HIS A 51 -0.40 -4.86 8.07
C HIS A 51 -0.35 -6.16 8.89
N GLU A 52 0.53 -7.10 8.55
CA GLU A 52 0.67 -8.36 9.30
C GLU A 52 1.06 -8.17 10.78
N ARG A 53 1.75 -7.07 11.11
CA ARG A 53 2.21 -6.79 12.48
C ARG A 53 1.19 -6.04 13.33
N CYS A 54 0.30 -5.27 12.70
CA CYS A 54 -0.75 -4.51 13.37
C CYS A 54 -2.04 -4.52 12.52
N PRO A 55 -2.69 -5.69 12.39
CA PRO A 55 -3.77 -5.89 11.41
C PRO A 55 -5.02 -5.05 11.67
N ASP A 56 -5.29 -4.75 12.94
CA ASP A 56 -6.47 -4.03 13.40
C ASP A 56 -6.25 -2.51 13.52
N ASP A 57 -5.00 -2.06 13.55
CA ASP A 57 -4.65 -0.64 13.77
C ASP A 57 -4.39 0.13 12.46
N VAL A 58 -4.11 -0.59 11.37
CA VAL A 58 -3.70 0.01 10.08
C VAL A 58 -4.62 -0.42 8.94
N LEU A 59 -5.17 0.58 8.25
CA LEU A 59 -5.79 0.42 6.93
C LEU A 59 -4.73 0.68 5.84
N VAL A 60 -4.45 -0.33 5.03
CA VAL A 60 -3.52 -0.21 3.89
C VAL A 60 -4.30 0.10 2.62
N LEU A 61 -3.92 1.19 1.95
CA LEU A 61 -4.44 1.57 0.64
C LEU A 61 -3.70 0.82 -0.48
N PRO A 62 -4.32 0.72 -1.68
CA PRO A 62 -3.61 0.25 -2.87
C PRO A 62 -2.32 1.05 -3.10
N VAL A 63 -1.30 0.39 -3.64
CA VAL A 63 -0.06 1.06 -4.04
C VAL A 63 -0.36 2.04 -5.16
N GLU A 64 -0.04 3.31 -4.97
CA GLU A 64 -0.02 4.31 -6.03
C GLU A 64 1.29 4.13 -6.82
N TRP A 65 1.20 3.33 -7.88
CA TRP A 65 2.36 2.92 -8.68
C TRP A 65 2.74 3.95 -9.75
N LEU A 66 1.83 4.87 -10.10
CA LEU A 66 2.07 5.93 -11.07
C LEU A 66 2.55 7.20 -10.36
N GLY A 67 3.82 7.18 -9.95
CA GLY A 67 4.48 8.30 -9.30
C GLY A 67 5.17 9.28 -10.25
N TYR A 68 5.87 10.23 -9.64
CA TYR A 68 6.81 11.12 -10.32
C TYR A 68 8.24 10.73 -9.95
N SER A 69 9.13 10.74 -10.95
CA SER A 69 10.51 10.24 -10.92
C SER A 69 11.51 11.30 -11.36
#